data_AF-A0A5A9N920-F1
#
_entry.id   AF-A0A5A9N920-F1
#
_cell.length_a   1.000
_cell.length_b   1.000
_cell.length_c   1.000
_cell.angle_alpha   90.00
_cell.angle_beta   90.00
_cell.angle_gamma   90.00
#
_symmetry.space_group_name_H-M   'P 1'
#
loop_
_entity.id
_entity.type
_entity.pdbx_description
1 polymer ?
#
loop_
_entity_poly.entity_id
_entity_poly.type
_entity_poly.pdbx_seq_one_letter_code
_entity_poly.pdbx_strand_id
1 'polypeptide(L)'
;MRAPAVEAWLGDEAFPPAALAALWALMALEGRCLRPASPTLGQRRARHRPVSARATRDGLSPLTTTLLTRTRLHGLRHVCSPSISLSRRAFWFLALCTSMGLLLSWSSNRLLHWLSFPTHTRVHTEWARELAFPTVTICNNNPVRLYHLTKSDLYFAGHWLGLLLANRTARPLVLDLLQDDKQAWFSKLSDFRLFLPPRRFEGTSLEFMDRLGHQLEDMLLGCKYRGEPCGAHNFSTEAPHLIPGITNKH
;
A
#
# COMPACT_ATOMS: atom_id res chain seq x y z
N MET A 1 18.12 18.94 -7.35
CA MET A 1 17.75 17.91 -6.36
C MET A 1 17.36 18.62 -5.07
N ARG A 2 16.05 18.69 -4.78
CA ARG A 2 15.48 19.16 -3.50
C ARG A 2 14.51 18.08 -3.04
N ALA A 3 14.66 17.61 -1.81
CA ALA A 3 13.72 16.70 -1.17
C ALA A 3 12.37 17.40 -0.92
N PRO A 4 11.22 16.71 -0.99
CA PRO A 4 9.96 17.29 -0.55
C PRO A 4 9.90 17.31 0.98
N ALA A 5 9.22 18.33 1.50
CA ALA A 5 9.14 18.71 2.89
C ALA A 5 8.39 17.67 3.77
N VAL A 6 8.91 17.49 4.98
CA VAL A 6 8.29 16.72 6.09
C VAL A 6 7.36 17.66 6.87
N GLU A 7 6.28 18.12 6.24
CA GLU A 7 5.36 19.13 6.81
C GLU A 7 3.88 18.72 6.63
N ALA A 8 3.55 17.42 6.67
CA ALA A 8 2.18 16.96 6.39
C ALA A 8 1.58 15.95 7.39
N TRP A 9 2.16 15.76 8.58
CA TRP A 9 1.62 14.81 9.57
C TRP A 9 1.60 15.35 11.01
N LEU A 10 1.31 16.64 11.15
CA LEU A 10 0.92 17.27 12.43
C LEU A 10 -0.42 17.99 12.23
N GLY A 11 -1.45 17.23 11.88
CA GLY A 11 -2.82 17.73 11.75
C GLY A 11 -3.76 16.74 12.41
N ASP A 12 -4.43 17.20 13.48
CA ASP A 12 -5.56 16.57 14.15
C ASP A 12 -5.32 15.25 14.91
N GLU A 13 -4.67 15.33 16.06
CA GLU A 13 -5.08 14.55 17.25
C GLU A 13 -4.94 15.44 18.48
N ALA A 14 -5.64 16.58 18.46
CA ALA A 14 -5.90 17.35 19.65
C ALA A 14 -6.85 16.52 20.53
N PHE A 15 -6.30 15.78 21.48
CA PHE A 15 -7.07 15.13 22.54
C PHE A 15 -8.04 16.16 23.13
N PRO A 16 -9.36 16.00 22.97
CA PRO A 16 -10.28 17.05 23.38
C PRO A 16 -10.18 17.22 24.90
N PRO A 17 -10.16 18.46 25.42
CA PRO A 17 -10.14 18.74 26.86
C PRO A 17 -11.31 18.08 27.60
N ALA A 18 -12.36 17.69 26.87
CA ALA A 18 -13.48 16.89 27.35
C ALA A 18 -13.11 15.46 27.75
N ALA A 19 -12.14 14.79 27.10
CA ALA A 19 -11.72 13.43 27.45
C ALA A 19 -10.93 13.41 28.76
N LEU A 20 -10.06 14.40 28.97
CA LEU A 20 -9.38 14.60 30.26
C LEU A 20 -10.37 15.04 31.35
N ALA A 21 -11.34 15.89 31.04
CA ALA A 21 -12.40 16.27 31.98
C ALA A 21 -13.32 15.10 32.34
N ALA A 22 -13.63 14.21 31.39
CA ALA A 22 -14.43 13.01 31.61
C ALA A 22 -13.69 11.99 32.48
N LEU A 23 -12.39 11.80 32.26
CA LEU A 23 -11.53 10.98 33.13
C LEU A 23 -11.39 11.57 34.53
N TRP A 24 -11.31 12.90 34.67
CA TRP A 24 -11.33 13.57 35.97
C TRP A 24 -12.69 13.49 36.67
N ALA A 25 -13.81 13.56 35.93
CA ALA A 25 -15.16 13.45 36.47
C ALA A 25 -15.51 12.01 36.90
N LEU A 26 -15.07 10.99 36.14
CA LEU A 26 -15.18 9.58 36.51
C LEU A 26 -14.38 9.27 37.77
N MET A 27 -13.18 9.86 37.92
CA MET A 27 -12.36 9.72 39.13
C MET A 27 -12.92 10.49 40.34
N ALA A 28 -13.74 11.52 40.13
CA ALA A 28 -14.44 12.24 41.19
C ALA A 28 -15.74 11.54 41.66
N LEU A 29 -16.34 10.70 40.82
CA LEU A 29 -17.56 9.95 41.13
C LEU A 29 -17.29 8.68 41.94
N GLU A 30 -16.16 8.01 41.72
CA GLU A 30 -15.72 6.80 42.45
C GLU A 30 -15.20 7.11 43.88
N GLY A 31 -15.16 8.39 44.27
CA GLY A 31 -14.74 8.84 45.61
C GLY A 31 -15.83 8.77 46.71
N ARG A 32 -16.99 8.14 46.45
CA ARG A 32 -18.07 8.03 47.44
C ARG A 32 -18.37 6.58 47.82
N CYS A 33 -17.50 6.01 48.65
CA CYS A 33 -17.89 4.92 49.54
C CYS A 33 -17.62 5.34 50.99
N LEU A 34 -18.68 5.27 51.80
CA LEU A 34 -18.77 5.38 53.27
C LEU A 34 -18.85 6.81 53.87
N ARG A 35 -20.06 7.39 53.81
CA ARG A 35 -20.53 8.34 54.83
C ARG A 35 -20.92 7.58 56.11
N PRO A 36 -20.44 7.94 57.32
CA PRO A 36 -21.13 7.63 58.56
C PRO A 36 -22.27 8.62 58.79
N ALA A 37 -23.42 8.11 59.22
CA ALA A 37 -24.55 8.93 59.66
C ALA A 37 -24.20 9.79 60.90
N SER A 38 -24.73 11.01 60.94
CA SER A 38 -24.62 11.95 62.06
C SER A 38 -25.24 11.40 63.35
N PRO A 39 -24.69 11.69 64.54
CA PRO A 39 -25.42 11.53 65.80
C PRO A 39 -26.14 12.83 66.16
N THR A 40 -27.43 12.71 66.49
CA THR A 40 -28.21 13.74 67.16
C THR A 40 -27.89 13.77 68.66
N LEU A 41 -27.84 14.97 69.22
CA LEU A 41 -27.62 15.23 70.65
C LEU A 41 -28.91 14.96 71.44
N GLY A 42 -28.80 14.34 72.63
CA GLY A 42 -29.67 14.70 73.75
C GLY A 42 -30.52 13.62 74.42
N GLN A 43 -29.96 13.11 75.53
CA GLN A 43 -30.61 12.87 76.83
C GLN A 43 -31.49 11.62 77.09
N ARG A 44 -30.94 10.85 78.05
CA ARG A 44 -31.50 10.37 79.34
C ARG A 44 -31.83 8.88 79.48
N ARG A 45 -31.06 8.32 80.40
CA ARG A 45 -31.35 7.29 81.42
C ARG A 45 -31.30 5.81 81.03
N ALA A 46 -30.26 5.20 81.61
CA ALA A 46 -30.30 4.07 82.54
C ALA A 46 -29.96 2.66 81.99
N ARG A 47 -28.91 2.12 82.64
CA ARG A 47 -28.69 0.74 83.09
C ARG A 47 -27.97 -0.27 82.17
N HIS A 48 -26.91 -0.82 82.79
CA HIS A 48 -26.22 -2.10 82.62
C HIS A 48 -25.18 -2.31 81.48
N ARG A 49 -23.92 -2.45 81.92
CA ARG A 49 -22.78 -3.16 81.27
C ARG A 49 -23.06 -4.69 81.18
N PRO A 50 -22.18 -5.51 80.56
CA PRO A 50 -21.41 -5.36 79.31
C PRO A 50 -21.43 -6.66 78.46
N VAL A 51 -21.11 -6.67 77.16
CA VAL A 51 -20.31 -7.76 76.53
C VAL A 51 -19.55 -7.22 75.32
N SER A 52 -18.28 -7.59 75.30
CA SER A 52 -17.22 -7.35 74.31
C SER A 52 -17.58 -7.81 72.88
N ALA A 53 -17.31 -6.96 71.89
CA ALA A 53 -16.89 -7.39 70.55
C ALA A 53 -16.05 -6.28 69.90
N ARG A 54 -14.72 -6.40 70.01
CA ARG A 54 -13.75 -5.55 69.33
C ARG A 54 -13.67 -6.01 67.87
N ALA A 55 -14.41 -5.35 66.98
CA ALA A 55 -14.25 -5.54 65.54
C ALA A 55 -12.90 -4.94 65.09
N THR A 56 -11.96 -5.83 64.77
CA THR A 56 -10.71 -5.50 64.09
C THR A 56 -11.01 -5.03 62.66
N ARG A 57 -10.52 -3.84 62.32
CA ARG A 57 -10.49 -3.32 60.94
C ARG A 57 -9.51 -4.17 60.12
N ASP A 58 -9.97 -4.67 58.97
CA ASP A 58 -9.15 -5.39 58.00
C ASP A 58 -7.98 -4.53 57.50
N GLY A 59 -6.78 -4.88 57.94
CA GLY A 59 -5.53 -4.40 57.37
C GLY A 59 -5.14 -5.27 56.17
N LEU A 60 -4.55 -4.64 55.15
CA LEU A 60 -3.89 -5.33 54.02
C LEU A 60 -3.07 -6.53 54.53
N SER A 61 -3.24 -7.70 53.90
CA SER A 61 -2.58 -8.93 54.35
C SER A 61 -1.04 -8.78 54.34
N PRO A 62 -0.32 -9.35 55.31
CA PRO A 62 1.14 -9.19 55.47
C PRO A 62 1.95 -9.68 54.25
N LEU A 63 1.34 -10.49 53.39
CA LEU A 63 1.90 -10.95 52.12
C LEU A 63 1.95 -9.84 51.06
N THR A 64 0.98 -8.93 51.03
CA THR A 64 0.97 -7.81 50.06
C THR A 64 2.04 -6.78 50.38
N THR A 65 2.27 -6.47 51.66
CA THR A 65 3.30 -5.51 52.09
C THR A 65 4.72 -6.04 51.88
N THR A 66 4.95 -7.34 52.06
CA THR A 66 6.24 -7.99 51.79
C THR A 66 6.55 -8.07 50.28
N LEU A 67 5.54 -8.29 49.44
CA LEU A 67 5.70 -8.23 47.98
C LEU A 67 6.02 -6.80 47.50
N LEU A 68 5.26 -5.80 47.96
CA LEU A 68 5.45 -4.40 47.55
C LEU A 68 6.82 -3.83 47.95
N THR A 69 7.38 -4.25 49.08
CA THR A 69 8.73 -3.86 49.52
C THR A 69 9.84 -4.53 48.73
N ARG A 70 9.58 -5.70 48.13
CA ARG A 70 10.53 -6.47 47.32
C ARG A 70 10.46 -6.14 45.82
N THR A 71 9.39 -5.48 45.37
CA THR A 71 9.28 -5.00 43.98
C THR A 71 10.23 -3.84 43.69
N ARG A 72 10.89 -3.88 42.52
CA ARG A 72 11.71 -2.76 42.01
C ARG A 72 10.91 -1.73 41.20
N LEU A 73 9.58 -1.75 41.32
CA LEU A 73 8.70 -0.81 40.65
C LEU A 73 8.76 0.54 41.37
N HIS A 74 9.43 1.49 40.74
CA HIS A 74 9.56 2.86 41.25
C HIS A 74 8.16 3.47 41.40
N GLY A 75 7.89 4.12 42.54
CA GLY A 75 6.60 4.76 42.82
C GLY A 75 5.58 3.86 43.55
N LEU A 76 5.61 2.54 43.36
CA LEU A 76 4.63 1.62 43.97
C LEU A 76 4.67 1.63 45.51
N ARG A 77 5.85 1.77 46.10
CA ARG A 77 6.03 1.94 47.56
C ARG A 77 5.36 3.21 48.10
N HIS A 78 5.34 4.30 47.34
CA HIS A 78 4.73 5.57 47.75
C HIS A 78 3.20 5.54 47.60
N VAL A 79 2.71 4.73 46.67
CA VAL A 79 1.28 4.46 46.49
C VAL A 79 0.74 3.54 47.58
N CYS A 80 1.54 2.63 48.13
CA CYS A 80 1.05 1.65 49.11
C CYS A 80 1.46 1.94 50.56
N SER A 81 2.17 3.04 50.84
CA SER A 81 2.56 3.40 52.20
C SER A 81 1.40 4.04 52.97
N PRO A 82 0.94 3.45 54.09
CA PRO A 82 -0.16 3.98 54.88
C PRO A 82 0.20 5.26 55.67
N SER A 83 1.48 5.63 55.73
CA SER A 83 1.96 6.83 56.45
C SER A 83 1.91 8.13 55.65
N ILE A 84 1.50 8.08 54.38
CA ILE A 84 1.49 9.22 53.46
C ILE A 84 0.07 9.79 53.32
N SER A 85 -0.06 11.11 53.21
CA SER A 85 -1.36 11.78 52.99
C SER A 85 -2.03 11.31 51.68
N LEU A 86 -3.36 11.25 51.68
CA LEU A 86 -4.14 10.77 50.53
C LEU A 86 -3.84 11.55 49.24
N SER A 87 -3.61 12.87 49.32
CA SER A 87 -3.26 13.72 48.17
C SER A 87 -1.90 13.36 47.57
N ARG A 88 -0.90 13.12 48.41
CA ARG A 88 0.45 12.72 47.98
C ARG A 88 0.44 11.30 47.41
N ARG A 89 -0.37 10.40 47.99
CA ARG A 89 -0.59 9.04 47.48
C ARG A 89 -1.26 9.08 46.09
N ALA A 90 -2.26 9.92 45.90
CA ALA A 90 -2.92 10.13 44.61
C ALA A 90 -1.95 10.69 43.55
N PHE A 91 -1.11 11.67 43.91
CA PHE A 91 -0.07 12.19 43.03
C PHE A 91 0.89 11.08 42.54
N TRP A 92 1.41 10.25 43.46
CA TRP A 92 2.30 9.14 43.10
C TRP A 92 1.61 8.07 42.27
N PHE A 93 0.31 7.83 42.51
CA PHE A 93 -0.48 6.91 41.70
C PHE A 93 -0.66 7.44 40.27
N LEU A 94 -1.03 8.71 40.12
CA LEU A 94 -1.13 9.36 38.81
C LEU A 94 0.22 9.37 38.08
N ALA A 95 1.32 9.66 38.77
CA ALA A 95 2.67 9.61 38.20
C ALA A 95 3.05 8.19 37.73
N LEU A 96 2.69 7.17 38.51
CA LEU A 96 2.92 5.78 38.13
C LEU A 96 2.06 5.39 36.90
N CYS A 97 0.77 5.71 36.92
CA CYS A 97 -0.14 5.43 35.80
C CYS A 97 0.29 6.14 34.51
N THR A 98 0.69 7.41 34.59
CA THR A 98 1.19 8.19 33.44
C THR A 98 2.49 7.59 32.90
N SER A 99 3.44 7.24 33.76
CA SER A 99 4.69 6.59 33.31
C SER A 99 4.46 5.23 32.65
N MET A 100 3.54 4.42 33.19
CA MET A 100 3.16 3.12 32.62
C MET A 100 2.45 3.28 31.27
N GLY A 101 1.52 4.25 31.17
CA GLY A 101 0.80 4.53 29.92
C GLY A 101 1.74 5.00 28.81
N LEU A 102 2.68 5.90 29.12
CA LEU A 102 3.70 6.35 28.17
C LEU A 102 4.58 5.19 27.70
N LEU A 103 5.04 4.33 28.63
CA LEU A 103 5.86 3.17 28.30
C LEU A 103 5.13 2.21 27.35
N LEU A 104 3.88 1.86 27.66
CA LEU A 104 3.06 0.95 26.84
C LEU A 104 2.75 1.53 25.47
N SER A 105 2.46 2.84 25.39
CA SER A 105 2.20 3.52 24.12
C SER A 105 3.45 3.51 23.22
N TRP A 106 4.61 3.88 23.77
CA TRP A 106 5.88 3.88 23.04
C TRP A 106 6.31 2.48 22.60
N SER A 107 6.22 1.49 23.50
CA SER A 107 6.59 0.11 23.17
C SER A 107 5.68 -0.47 22.10
N SER A 108 4.37 -0.19 22.17
CA SER A 108 3.40 -0.65 21.17
C SER A 108 3.66 -0.02 19.82
N ASN A 109 3.89 1.30 19.75
CA ASN A 109 4.23 1.98 18.51
C ASN A 109 5.50 1.40 17.87
N ARG A 110 6.54 1.15 18.68
CA ARG A 110 7.78 0.54 18.17
C ARG A 110 7.57 -0.90 17.72
N LEU A 111 6.77 -1.69 18.44
CA LEU A 111 6.44 -3.06 18.08
C LEU A 111 5.65 -3.11 16.77
N LEU A 112 4.64 -2.24 16.61
CA LEU A 112 3.87 -2.12 15.37
C LEU A 112 4.77 -1.71 14.20
N HIS A 113 5.69 -0.77 14.41
CA HIS A 113 6.68 -0.40 13.39
C HIS A 113 7.67 -1.53 13.08
N TRP A 114 7.99 -2.40 14.03
CA TRP A 114 8.82 -3.57 13.76
C TRP A 114 8.03 -4.64 12.98
N LEU A 115 6.77 -4.87 13.34
CA LEU A 115 5.85 -5.77 12.65
C LEU A 115 5.44 -5.28 11.26
N SER A 116 5.63 -3.99 10.95
CA SER A 116 5.43 -3.47 9.60
C SER A 116 6.59 -3.78 8.64
N PHE A 117 7.59 -4.55 9.08
CA PHE A 117 8.76 -4.97 8.30
C PHE A 117 9.37 -3.83 7.46
N PRO A 118 9.80 -2.72 8.09
CA PRO A 118 10.33 -1.58 7.36
C PRO A 118 11.64 -1.99 6.67
N THR A 119 11.71 -1.76 5.36
CA THR A 119 12.90 -2.04 4.55
C THR A 119 13.59 -0.73 4.19
N HIS A 120 14.92 -0.72 4.31
CA HIS A 120 15.74 0.41 3.88
C HIS A 120 16.67 -0.05 2.78
N THR A 121 16.57 0.59 1.62
CA THR A 121 17.46 0.34 0.48
C THR A 121 18.64 1.30 0.54
N ARG A 122 19.86 0.76 0.42
CA ARG A 122 21.09 1.56 0.25
C ARG A 122 21.57 1.39 -1.18
N VAL A 123 21.74 2.50 -1.89
CA VAL A 123 22.18 2.52 -3.28
C VAL A 123 23.62 3.02 -3.33
N HIS A 124 24.50 2.22 -3.90
CA HIS A 124 25.90 2.56 -4.16
C HIS A 124 26.21 2.34 -5.64
N THR A 125 27.07 3.16 -6.22
CA THR A 125 27.50 3.05 -7.61
C THR A 125 28.92 2.52 -7.64
N GLU A 126 29.13 1.39 -8.31
CA GLU A 126 30.45 0.77 -8.49
C GLU A 126 30.85 0.81 -9.97
N TRP A 127 32.14 1.03 -10.24
CA TRP A 127 32.69 1.08 -11.59
C TRP A 127 33.31 -0.27 -11.94
N ALA A 128 32.71 -1.01 -12.89
CA ALA A 128 33.26 -2.25 -13.41
C ALA A 128 34.01 -2.00 -14.74
N ARG A 129 35.11 -2.74 -14.95
CA ARG A 129 35.95 -2.65 -16.16
C ARG A 129 35.24 -3.23 -17.40
N GLU A 130 34.40 -4.23 -17.20
CA GLU A 130 33.61 -4.89 -18.24
C GLU A 130 32.18 -5.09 -17.74
N LEU A 131 31.19 -4.73 -18.56
CA LEU A 131 29.78 -4.98 -18.31
C LEU A 131 29.21 -5.80 -19.46
N ALA A 132 28.31 -6.71 -19.14
CA ALA A 132 27.50 -7.39 -20.13
C ALA A 132 26.63 -6.36 -20.87
N PHE A 133 26.65 -6.42 -22.20
CA PHE A 133 25.76 -5.58 -23.00
C PHE A 133 24.32 -6.07 -22.83
N PRO A 134 23.37 -5.17 -22.54
CA PRO A 134 21.99 -5.57 -22.32
C PRO A 134 21.35 -6.07 -23.62
N THR A 135 20.28 -6.85 -23.47
CA THR A 135 19.42 -7.19 -24.59
C THR A 135 18.70 -5.92 -25.07
N VAL A 136 18.89 -5.57 -26.34
CA VAL A 136 18.22 -4.44 -26.99
C VAL A 136 17.07 -4.98 -27.83
N THR A 137 15.84 -4.64 -27.45
CA THR A 137 14.64 -4.96 -28.23
C THR A 137 14.24 -3.76 -29.07
N ILE A 138 14.12 -3.96 -30.38
CA ILE A 138 13.71 -2.93 -31.34
C ILE A 138 12.38 -3.35 -31.94
N CYS A 139 11.38 -2.47 -31.87
CA CYS A 139 10.08 -2.68 -32.49
C CYS A 139 9.72 -1.47 -33.34
N ASN A 140 9.20 -1.71 -34.55
CA ASN A 140 8.63 -0.64 -35.34
C ASN A 140 7.23 -0.31 -34.79
N ASN A 141 6.97 0.96 -34.51
CA ASN A 141 5.65 1.40 -34.06
C ASN A 141 4.55 1.13 -35.09
N ASN A 142 4.90 0.99 -36.36
CA ASN A 142 3.96 0.53 -37.37
C ASN A 142 3.86 -1.01 -37.32
N PRO A 143 2.72 -1.59 -36.89
CA PRO A 143 2.60 -3.02 -36.69
C PRO A 143 2.59 -3.82 -37.99
N VAL A 144 2.19 -3.21 -39.12
CA VAL A 144 2.02 -3.92 -40.39
C VAL A 144 2.52 -3.11 -41.59
N ARG A 145 3.09 -3.80 -42.57
CA ARG A 145 3.40 -3.25 -43.89
C ARG A 145 2.13 -3.16 -44.70
N LEU A 146 1.60 -1.93 -44.85
CA LEU A 146 0.30 -1.68 -45.49
C LEU A 146 0.18 -2.36 -46.85
N TYR A 147 1.20 -2.28 -47.70
CA TYR A 147 1.19 -2.87 -49.06
C TYR A 147 1.19 -4.39 -49.11
N HIS A 148 1.59 -5.07 -48.03
CA HIS A 148 1.56 -6.53 -47.95
C HIS A 148 0.19 -7.05 -47.48
N LEU A 149 -0.75 -6.17 -47.14
CA LEU A 149 -2.11 -6.55 -46.76
C LEU A 149 -2.84 -7.16 -47.95
N THR A 150 -3.38 -8.36 -47.74
CA THR A 150 -4.30 -8.97 -48.69
C THR A 150 -5.74 -8.54 -48.42
N LYS A 151 -6.62 -8.83 -49.37
CA LYS A 151 -8.04 -8.51 -49.25
C LYS A 151 -8.71 -9.26 -48.09
N SER A 152 -8.32 -10.51 -47.84
CA SER A 152 -8.76 -11.28 -46.68
C SER A 152 -8.26 -10.67 -45.37
N ASP A 153 -6.99 -10.26 -45.32
CA ASP A 153 -6.41 -9.64 -44.12
C ASP A 153 -7.16 -8.35 -43.77
N LEU A 154 -7.39 -7.50 -44.76
CA LEU A 154 -8.13 -6.27 -44.58
C LEU A 154 -9.59 -6.55 -44.18
N TYR A 155 -10.24 -7.56 -44.78
CA TYR A 155 -11.63 -7.91 -44.46
C TYR A 155 -11.82 -8.34 -43.00
N PHE A 156 -10.91 -9.13 -42.45
CA PHE A 156 -11.02 -9.66 -41.08
C PHE A 156 -10.35 -8.76 -40.03
N ALA A 157 -9.12 -8.28 -40.29
CA ALA A 157 -8.33 -7.51 -39.34
C ALA A 157 -8.40 -5.99 -39.57
N GLY A 158 -8.97 -5.51 -40.67
CA GLY A 158 -8.97 -4.09 -41.03
C GLY A 158 -9.67 -3.18 -40.02
N HIS A 159 -10.70 -3.67 -39.31
CA HIS A 159 -11.31 -2.90 -38.22
C HIS A 159 -10.37 -2.77 -37.01
N TRP A 160 -9.72 -3.87 -36.62
CA TRP A 160 -8.74 -3.91 -35.53
C TRP A 160 -7.51 -3.04 -35.84
N LEU A 161 -7.05 -3.05 -37.08
CA LEU A 161 -5.97 -2.19 -37.59
C LEU A 161 -6.36 -0.71 -37.70
N GLY A 162 -7.62 -0.35 -37.46
CA GLY A 162 -8.11 1.02 -37.62
C GLY A 162 -8.27 1.48 -39.08
N LEU A 163 -8.11 0.58 -40.05
CA LEU A 163 -8.22 0.86 -41.49
C LEU A 163 -9.66 0.87 -42.00
N LEU A 164 -10.54 0.11 -41.35
CA LEU A 164 -11.97 0.01 -41.68
C LEU A 164 -12.86 0.50 -40.51
N LEU A 165 -14.04 0.98 -40.87
CA LEU A 165 -15.18 1.13 -39.95
C LEU A 165 -15.77 -0.24 -39.58
N ALA A 166 -16.65 -0.28 -38.58
CA ALA A 166 -17.40 -1.49 -38.21
C ALA A 166 -18.24 -2.05 -39.38
N ASN A 167 -18.66 -1.16 -40.31
CA ASN A 167 -19.41 -1.51 -41.51
C ASN A 167 -18.52 -2.03 -42.66
N ARG A 168 -17.23 -2.30 -42.41
CA ARG A 168 -16.25 -2.77 -43.42
C ARG A 168 -16.05 -1.81 -44.60
N THR A 169 -16.33 -0.53 -44.39
CA THR A 169 -15.97 0.54 -45.31
C THR A 169 -14.63 1.15 -44.90
N ALA A 170 -13.86 1.63 -45.87
CA ALA A 170 -12.61 2.35 -45.60
C ALA A 170 -12.87 3.58 -44.73
N ARG A 171 -12.00 3.82 -43.75
CA ARG A 171 -12.07 5.06 -42.96
C ARG A 171 -11.68 6.25 -43.84
N PRO A 172 -12.47 7.34 -43.89
CA PRO A 172 -12.14 8.50 -44.72
C PRO A 172 -10.79 9.12 -44.33
N LEU A 173 -10.50 9.19 -43.01
CA LEU A 173 -9.22 9.66 -42.49
C LEU A 173 -8.00 8.91 -43.06
N VAL A 174 -8.14 7.61 -43.33
CA VAL A 174 -7.03 6.80 -43.89
C VAL A 174 -6.80 7.15 -45.35
N LEU A 175 -7.87 7.43 -46.11
CA LEU A 175 -7.75 7.86 -47.50
C LEU A 175 -7.09 9.25 -47.58
N ASP A 176 -7.50 10.18 -46.72
CA ASP A 176 -6.96 11.54 -46.70
C ASP A 176 -5.45 11.60 -46.35
N LEU A 177 -4.96 10.63 -45.55
CA LEU A 177 -3.56 10.54 -45.16
C LEU A 177 -2.68 9.81 -46.20
N LEU A 178 -3.28 9.05 -47.11
CA LEU A 178 -2.54 8.32 -48.13
C LEU A 178 -2.19 9.26 -49.30
N GLN A 179 -1.03 9.04 -49.91
CA GLN A 179 -0.68 9.67 -51.19
C GLN A 179 -1.61 9.17 -52.30
N ASP A 180 -1.87 10.00 -53.32
CA ASP A 180 -2.87 9.75 -54.38
C ASP A 180 -2.73 8.36 -55.04
N ASP A 181 -1.51 7.94 -55.37
CA ASP A 181 -1.24 6.62 -55.97
C ASP A 181 -1.65 5.46 -55.05
N LYS A 182 -1.49 5.64 -53.73
CA LYS A 182 -1.80 4.64 -52.71
C LYS A 182 -3.30 4.60 -52.40
N GLN A 183 -3.98 5.73 -52.54
CA GLN A 183 -5.42 5.82 -52.34
C GLN A 183 -6.18 4.94 -53.33
N ALA A 184 -5.80 4.99 -54.62
CA ALA A 184 -6.44 4.17 -55.65
C ALA A 184 -6.26 2.66 -55.36
N TRP A 185 -5.05 2.24 -54.99
CA TRP A 185 -4.76 0.87 -54.59
C TRP A 185 -5.58 0.45 -53.36
N PHE A 186 -5.58 1.27 -52.31
CA PHE A 186 -6.28 0.96 -51.06
C PHE A 186 -7.80 0.93 -51.25
N SER A 187 -8.34 1.84 -52.06
CA SER A 187 -9.76 1.87 -52.44
C SER A 187 -10.16 0.57 -53.12
N LYS A 188 -9.34 0.07 -54.07
CA LYS A 188 -9.56 -1.23 -54.72
C LYS A 188 -9.43 -2.40 -53.76
N LEU A 189 -8.48 -2.35 -52.82
CA LEU A 189 -8.30 -3.41 -51.81
C LEU A 189 -9.50 -3.48 -50.86
N SER A 190 -10.06 -2.33 -50.48
CA SER A 190 -11.21 -2.20 -49.57
C SER A 190 -12.58 -2.42 -50.22
N ASP A 191 -12.65 -2.65 -51.54
CA ASP A 191 -13.91 -2.94 -52.22
C ASP A 191 -14.34 -4.40 -52.04
N PHE A 192 -15.21 -4.68 -51.08
CA PHE A 192 -15.66 -6.04 -50.77
C PHE A 192 -16.93 -6.50 -51.51
N ARG A 193 -17.45 -5.74 -52.50
CA ARG A 193 -18.73 -6.05 -53.16
C ARG A 193 -18.83 -7.44 -53.79
N LEU A 194 -17.72 -7.93 -54.35
CA LEU A 194 -17.61 -9.25 -55.00
C LEU A 194 -16.64 -10.18 -54.25
N PHE A 195 -16.32 -9.88 -52.99
CA PHE A 195 -15.38 -10.67 -52.21
C PHE A 195 -16.08 -11.82 -51.48
N LEU A 196 -15.66 -13.05 -51.74
CA LEU A 196 -16.08 -14.21 -50.98
C LEU A 196 -15.02 -14.52 -49.90
N PRO A 197 -15.31 -14.29 -48.61
CA PRO A 197 -14.35 -14.54 -47.54
C PRO A 197 -14.09 -16.05 -47.37
N PRO A 198 -12.83 -16.46 -47.15
CA PRO A 198 -12.48 -17.83 -46.76
C PRO A 198 -13.24 -18.27 -45.50
N ARG A 199 -13.64 -19.55 -45.44
CA ARG A 199 -14.37 -20.10 -44.28
C ARG A 199 -13.54 -20.21 -43.00
N ARG A 200 -12.21 -20.29 -43.14
CA ARG A 200 -11.28 -20.33 -42.01
C ARG A 200 -10.35 -19.13 -42.15
N PHE A 201 -10.40 -18.28 -41.13
CA PHE A 201 -9.44 -17.22 -40.93
C PHE A 201 -8.88 -17.42 -39.53
N GLU A 202 -7.57 -17.66 -39.44
CA GLU A 202 -6.91 -17.95 -38.16
C GLU A 202 -6.73 -16.71 -37.28
N GLY A 203 -7.27 -15.56 -37.71
CA GLY A 203 -7.21 -14.32 -36.94
C GLY A 203 -5.87 -13.61 -37.11
N THR A 204 -5.54 -12.77 -36.13
CA THR A 204 -4.20 -12.20 -35.93
C THR A 204 -3.27 -13.27 -35.36
N SER A 205 -3.00 -14.31 -36.14
CA SER A 205 -2.10 -15.40 -35.77
C SER A 205 -0.64 -14.94 -35.78
N LEU A 206 0.26 -15.79 -35.28
CA LEU A 206 1.70 -15.56 -35.39
C LEU A 206 2.13 -15.45 -36.85
N GLU A 207 1.57 -16.28 -37.74
CA GLU A 207 1.83 -16.23 -39.19
C GLU A 207 1.36 -14.91 -39.82
N PHE A 208 0.23 -14.36 -39.36
CA PHE A 208 -0.24 -13.04 -39.80
C PHE A 208 0.78 -11.95 -39.47
N MET A 209 1.31 -11.94 -38.23
CA MET A 209 2.30 -10.96 -37.80
C MET A 209 3.68 -11.19 -38.43
N ASP A 210 4.08 -12.43 -38.65
CA ASP A 210 5.34 -12.78 -39.32
C ASP A 210 5.35 -12.30 -40.77
N ARG A 211 4.24 -12.49 -41.49
CA ARG A 211 4.13 -12.05 -42.89
C ARG A 211 3.99 -10.53 -43.03
N LEU A 212 3.15 -9.90 -42.22
CA LEU A 212 2.82 -8.48 -42.35
C LEU A 212 3.76 -7.56 -41.56
N GLY A 213 4.47 -8.07 -40.56
CA GLY A 213 5.44 -7.33 -39.77
C GLY A 213 6.58 -6.77 -40.61
N HIS A 214 7.32 -5.81 -40.05
CA HIS A 214 8.52 -5.27 -40.71
C HIS A 214 9.68 -6.23 -40.51
N GLN A 215 10.30 -6.64 -41.60
CA GLN A 215 11.52 -7.42 -41.57
C GLN A 215 12.68 -6.53 -41.17
N LEU A 216 13.53 -7.01 -40.26
CA LEU A 216 14.66 -6.21 -39.78
C LEU A 216 15.66 -5.96 -40.90
N GLU A 217 15.81 -6.89 -41.83
CA GLU A 217 16.64 -6.79 -43.02
C GLU A 217 16.33 -5.53 -43.84
N ASP A 218 15.05 -5.15 -43.93
CA ASP A 218 14.59 -3.98 -44.69
C ASP A 218 14.76 -2.66 -43.91
N MET A 219 14.82 -2.72 -42.58
CA MET A 219 14.93 -1.55 -41.70
C MET A 219 16.38 -1.24 -41.29
N LEU A 220 17.25 -2.25 -41.25
CA LEU A 220 18.60 -2.14 -40.73
C LEU A 220 19.56 -1.62 -41.80
N LEU A 221 19.72 -0.30 -41.86
CA LEU A 221 20.65 0.34 -42.82
C LEU A 221 22.13 0.11 -42.49
N GLY A 222 22.45 -0.10 -41.21
CA GLY A 222 23.81 -0.35 -40.74
C GLY A 222 23.84 -0.71 -39.27
N CYS A 223 24.70 -1.66 -38.91
CA CYS A 223 24.86 -2.12 -37.54
C CYS A 223 26.34 -2.31 -37.25
N LYS A 224 26.79 -1.79 -36.10
CA LYS A 224 28.15 -1.94 -35.63
C LYS A 224 28.16 -2.06 -34.12
N TYR A 225 28.78 -3.12 -33.61
CA TYR A 225 28.95 -3.33 -32.17
C TYR A 225 30.43 -3.40 -31.82
N ARG A 226 30.89 -2.48 -30.96
CA ARG A 226 32.29 -2.36 -30.50
C ARG A 226 33.36 -2.27 -31.60
N GLY A 227 33.01 -1.89 -32.83
CA GLY A 227 33.98 -1.90 -33.94
C GLY A 227 33.63 -2.92 -35.02
N GLU A 228 32.88 -3.96 -34.68
CA GLU A 228 32.58 -5.08 -35.57
C GLU A 228 31.24 -4.88 -36.28
N PRO A 229 31.16 -5.20 -37.59
CA PRO A 229 29.90 -5.14 -38.32
C PRO A 229 28.93 -6.20 -37.80
N CYS A 230 27.67 -5.82 -37.65
CA CYS A 230 26.56 -6.73 -37.37
C CYS A 230 25.49 -6.63 -38.46
N GLY A 231 24.58 -7.60 -38.50
CA GLY A 231 23.46 -7.61 -39.44
C GLY A 231 22.19 -8.18 -38.81
N ALA A 232 21.13 -8.26 -39.61
CA ALA A 232 19.82 -8.76 -39.14
C ALA A 232 19.90 -10.19 -38.58
N HIS A 233 20.81 -11.03 -39.10
CA HIS A 233 21.08 -12.38 -38.60
C HIS A 233 21.58 -12.45 -37.15
N ASN A 234 22.05 -11.33 -36.56
CA ASN A 234 22.45 -11.27 -35.16
C ASN A 234 21.28 -10.93 -34.22
N PHE A 235 20.07 -10.75 -34.76
CA PHE A 235 18.87 -10.45 -33.99
C PHE A 235 17.93 -11.65 -34.00
N SER A 236 17.26 -11.90 -32.87
CA SER A 236 16.19 -12.89 -32.78
C SER A 236 14.82 -12.21 -32.88
N THR A 237 13.87 -12.89 -33.53
CA THR A 237 12.47 -12.47 -33.58
C THR A 237 11.73 -13.00 -32.36
N GLU A 238 11.22 -12.09 -31.53
CA GLU A 238 10.40 -12.45 -30.37
C GLU A 238 8.93 -12.16 -30.71
N ALA A 239 8.12 -13.21 -30.91
CA ALA A 239 6.70 -13.06 -31.21
C ALA A 239 5.88 -12.77 -29.93
N PRO A 240 4.80 -11.95 -30.02
CA PRO A 240 4.01 -11.54 -28.85
C PRO A 240 3.42 -12.70 -28.01
N HIS A 241 3.21 -13.86 -28.62
CA HIS A 241 2.70 -15.05 -27.92
C HIS A 241 3.71 -15.71 -26.98
N LEU A 242 4.99 -15.32 -27.04
CA LEU A 242 6.05 -15.79 -26.15
C LEU A 242 6.41 -14.81 -25.05
N ILE A 243 5.66 -13.71 -24.86
CA ILE A 243 5.77 -12.91 -23.63
C ILE A 243 5.12 -13.71 -22.49
N PRO A 244 5.89 -14.34 -21.59
CA PRO A 244 5.34 -15.05 -20.46
C PRO A 244 5.00 -13.98 -19.42
N GLY A 245 3.84 -13.33 -19.57
CA GLY A 245 3.49 -12.24 -18.64
C GLY A 245 2.20 -11.47 -18.90
N ILE A 246 1.57 -11.61 -20.08
CA ILE A 246 0.28 -10.97 -20.35
C ILE A 246 -0.79 -12.05 -20.50
N THR A 247 -1.01 -12.82 -19.45
CA THR A 247 -2.30 -13.47 -19.26
C THR A 247 -3.29 -12.39 -18.86
N ASN A 248 -4.35 -12.24 -19.67
CA ASN A 248 -5.53 -11.45 -19.34
C ASN A 248 -5.94 -11.70 -17.89
N LYS A 249 -5.80 -10.68 -17.03
CA LYS A 249 -6.66 -10.55 -15.85
C LYS A 249 -7.95 -9.89 -16.34
N HIS A 250 -8.96 -10.74 -16.50
CA HIS A 250 -10.41 -10.51 -16.58
C HIS A 250 -10.92 -9.19 -17.15
#